data_AF-A0A819FLL6-F1
#
_entry.id   AF-A0A819FLL6-F1
#
_cell.length_a   1.000
_cell.length_b   1.000
_cell.length_c   1.000
_cell.angle_alpha   90.00
_cell.angle_beta   90.00
_cell.angle_gamma   90.00
#
_symmetry.space_group_name_H-M   'P 1'
#
loop_
_entity.id
_entity.type
_entity.pdbx_description
1 polymer ?
#
loop_
_entity_poly.entity_id
_entity_poly.type
_entity_poly.pdbx_seq_one_letter_code
_entity_poly.pdbx_strand_id
1 'polypeptide(L)'
;NIVKLMATKLALFHSVSIEQTEKSFLIPALRKYVEILKNYEQPTTKEILDISVDIDLIEKSVLPRLLSNTQIGNNLVLCHNDLVRNVIYDEKTENLSFIDFEYTHINYAFFDIANLFVQYADTDNEYIRIYPTRGQQKKWLTTYFEVRGLNEVIINE
;
A
#
# COMPACT_ATOMS: atom_id res chain seq x y z
N ASN A 1 3.02 19.50 11.47
CA ASN A 1 3.91 18.32 11.27
C ASN A 1 3.30 17.41 10.21
N ILE A 2 3.77 17.49 8.96
CA ILE A 2 3.18 16.82 7.78
C ILE A 2 3.08 15.30 7.95
N VAL A 3 4.07 14.65 8.57
CA VAL A 3 4.08 13.19 8.81
C VAL A 3 2.89 12.76 9.67
N LYS A 4 2.57 13.54 10.71
CA LYS A 4 1.40 13.29 11.56
C LYS A 4 0.09 13.53 10.80
N LEU A 5 0.02 14.58 9.99
CA LEU A 5 -1.15 14.89 9.17
C LEU A 5 -1.44 13.78 8.15
N MET A 6 -0.40 13.22 7.52
CA MET A 6 -0.52 12.08 6.62
C MET A 6 -1.14 10.87 7.32
N ALA A 7 -0.62 10.50 8.50
CA ALA A 7 -1.17 9.40 9.30
C ALA A 7 -2.65 9.62 9.64
N THR A 8 -3.01 10.83 10.07
CA THR A 8 -4.39 11.19 10.37
C THR A 8 -5.30 11.11 9.13
N LYS A 9 -4.87 11.66 8.00
CA LYS A 9 -5.67 11.66 6.77
C LYS A 9 -5.90 10.25 6.23
N LEU A 10 -4.86 9.42 6.22
CA LEU A 10 -5.00 8.04 5.78
C LEU A 10 -5.88 7.23 6.73
N ALA A 11 -5.79 7.46 8.05
CA ALA A 11 -6.67 6.84 9.03
C ALA A 11 -8.15 7.21 8.81
N LEU A 12 -8.44 8.49 8.52
CA LEU A 12 -9.79 8.95 8.22
C LEU A 12 -10.32 8.34 6.91
N PHE A 13 -9.48 8.30 5.87
CA PHE A 13 -9.82 7.69 4.59
C PHE A 13 -10.13 6.19 4.75
N HIS A 14 -9.30 5.46 5.49
CA HIS A 14 -9.53 4.05 5.84
C HIS A 14 -10.71 3.81 6.80
N SER A 15 -11.33 4.86 7.35
CA SER A 15 -12.53 4.77 8.19
C SER A 15 -13.82 4.93 7.41
N VAL A 16 -13.76 5.20 6.09
CA VAL A 16 -14.93 5.20 5.22
C VAL A 16 -15.59 3.81 5.28
N SER A 17 -16.90 3.77 5.50
CA SER A 17 -17.65 2.53 5.61
C SER A 17 -17.66 1.77 4.29
N ILE A 18 -17.48 0.46 4.38
CA ILE A 18 -17.49 -0.46 3.24
C ILE A 18 -18.51 -1.58 3.51
N GLU A 19 -19.00 -2.24 2.46
CA GLU A 19 -19.92 -3.37 2.62
C GLU A 19 -19.17 -4.61 3.15
N GLN A 20 -19.81 -5.39 4.02
CA GLN A 20 -19.17 -6.53 4.70
C GLN A 20 -18.82 -7.69 3.76
N THR A 21 -19.39 -7.71 2.55
CA THR A 21 -19.17 -8.75 1.54
C THR A 21 -17.97 -8.49 0.63
N GLU A 22 -17.31 -7.35 0.81
CA GLU A 22 -16.20 -6.93 -0.04
C GLU A 22 -14.95 -7.81 0.12
N LYS A 23 -14.18 -7.91 -0.96
CA LYS A 23 -12.92 -8.67 -1.02
C LYS A 23 -11.79 -7.74 -1.44
N SER A 24 -10.56 -8.06 -1.04
CA SER A 24 -9.38 -7.33 -1.50
C SER A 24 -9.24 -7.40 -3.02
N PHE A 25 -8.98 -6.25 -3.64
CA PHE A 25 -8.62 -6.10 -5.04
C PHE A 25 -7.24 -6.64 -5.39
N LEU A 26 -6.33 -6.72 -4.41
CA LEU A 26 -4.91 -6.98 -4.65
C LEU A 26 -4.67 -8.32 -5.33
N ILE A 27 -5.24 -9.40 -4.81
CA ILE A 27 -5.01 -10.75 -5.35
C ILE A 27 -5.62 -10.91 -6.76
N PRO A 28 -6.89 -10.52 -7.01
CA PRO A 28 -7.43 -10.52 -8.37
C PRO A 28 -6.62 -9.68 -9.36
N ALA A 29 -6.20 -8.48 -8.96
CA ALA A 29 -5.42 -7.58 -9.81
C ALA A 29 -4.05 -8.19 -10.16
N LEU A 30 -3.32 -8.69 -9.17
CA LEU A 30 -2.03 -9.36 -9.39
C LEU A 30 -2.15 -10.54 -10.34
N ARG A 31 -3.18 -11.40 -10.16
CA ARG A 31 -3.43 -12.53 -11.06
C ARG A 31 -3.70 -12.08 -12.48
N LYS A 32 -4.53 -11.05 -12.65
CA LYS A 32 -4.84 -10.47 -13.96
C LYS A 32 -3.59 -9.91 -14.65
N TYR A 33 -2.74 -9.17 -13.93
CA TYR A 33 -1.50 -8.64 -14.50
C TYR A 33 -0.52 -9.74 -14.88
N VAL A 34 -0.35 -10.76 -14.05
CA VAL A 34 0.45 -11.94 -14.38
C VAL A 34 -0.07 -12.63 -15.64
N GLU A 35 -1.39 -12.81 -15.76
CA GLU A 35 -2.00 -13.41 -16.95
C GLU A 35 -1.78 -12.56 -18.21
N ILE A 36 -1.94 -11.24 -18.13
CA ILE A 36 -1.67 -10.33 -19.25
C ILE A 36 -0.20 -10.44 -19.67
N LEU A 37 0.74 -10.39 -18.72
CA LEU A 37 2.17 -10.48 -19.00
C LEU A 37 2.56 -11.83 -19.63
N LYS A 38 1.93 -12.93 -19.19
CA LYS A 38 2.12 -14.26 -19.80
C LYS A 38 1.65 -14.34 -21.24
N ASN A 39 0.55 -13.64 -21.56
CA ASN A 39 -0.09 -13.66 -22.87
C ASN A 39 0.42 -12.54 -23.80
N TYR A 40 1.38 -11.73 -23.34
CA TYR A 40 1.93 -10.63 -24.12
C TYR A 40 2.92 -11.14 -25.18
N GLU A 41 2.52 -11.16 -26.45
CA GLU A 41 3.38 -11.57 -27.57
C GLU A 41 4.29 -10.39 -28.06
N GLN A 42 5.57 -10.40 -27.62
CA GLN A 42 6.79 -9.70 -28.14
C GLN A 42 7.02 -8.19 -27.84
N PRO A 43 8.29 -7.74 -27.56
CA PRO A 43 9.46 -7.85 -28.46
C PRO A 43 10.63 -8.73 -27.97
N THR A 44 11.40 -9.23 -28.95
CA THR A 44 12.45 -10.27 -28.90
C THR A 44 13.76 -9.85 -28.20
N THR A 45 13.68 -9.22 -27.04
CA THR A 45 14.80 -8.60 -26.32
C THR A 45 14.96 -9.17 -24.91
N LYS A 46 16.11 -8.87 -24.27
CA LYS A 46 16.47 -9.22 -22.88
C LYS A 46 15.33 -8.96 -21.87
N GLU A 47 14.48 -7.98 -22.14
CA GLU A 47 13.30 -7.59 -21.35
C GLU A 47 12.32 -8.76 -21.11
N ILE A 48 12.15 -9.69 -22.06
CA ILE A 48 11.27 -10.88 -21.84
C ILE A 48 11.85 -11.81 -20.79
N LEU A 49 13.18 -12.00 -20.77
CA LEU A 49 13.81 -12.87 -19.77
C LEU A 49 13.60 -12.30 -18.37
N ASP A 50 13.77 -10.99 -18.21
CA ASP A 50 13.56 -10.29 -16.94
C ASP A 50 12.08 -10.37 -16.51
N ILE A 51 11.13 -10.13 -17.41
CA ILE A 51 9.67 -10.27 -17.12
C ILE A 51 9.30 -11.71 -16.73
N SER A 52 9.85 -12.72 -17.41
CA SER A 52 9.56 -14.11 -17.12
C SER A 52 10.06 -14.53 -15.74
N VAL A 53 11.23 -14.02 -15.32
CA VAL A 53 11.79 -14.22 -13.98
C VAL A 53 10.93 -13.53 -12.93
N ASP A 54 10.44 -12.32 -13.20
CA ASP A 54 9.56 -11.59 -12.29
C ASP A 54 8.19 -12.29 -12.12
N ILE A 55 7.60 -12.80 -13.21
CA ILE A 55 6.36 -13.58 -13.15
C ILE A 55 6.57 -14.82 -12.28
N ASP A 56 7.66 -15.56 -12.50
CA ASP A 56 7.97 -16.76 -11.72
C ASP A 56 8.17 -16.43 -10.23
N LEU A 57 8.85 -15.33 -9.92
CA LEU A 57 9.03 -14.84 -8.56
C LEU A 57 7.68 -14.49 -7.91
N ILE A 58 6.81 -13.78 -8.64
CA ILE A 58 5.49 -13.39 -8.17
C ILE A 58 4.65 -14.63 -7.87
N GLU A 59 4.58 -15.59 -8.80
CA GLU A 59 3.73 -16.76 -8.65
C GLU A 59 4.25 -17.79 -7.65
N LYS A 60 5.56 -18.02 -7.60
CA LYS A 60 6.16 -19.08 -6.77
C LYS A 60 6.56 -18.60 -5.38
N SER A 61 6.76 -17.30 -5.18
CA SER A 61 7.20 -16.74 -3.89
C SER A 61 6.24 -15.71 -3.32
N VAL A 62 5.88 -14.65 -4.07
CA VAL A 62 5.11 -13.53 -3.52
C VAL A 62 3.65 -13.91 -3.25
N LEU A 63 2.93 -14.43 -4.24
CA LEU A 63 1.53 -14.81 -4.12
C LEU A 63 1.28 -15.84 -3.01
N PRO A 64 2.06 -16.94 -2.88
CA PRO A 64 1.88 -17.90 -1.80
C PRO A 64 2.03 -17.26 -0.41
N ARG A 65 3.02 -16.37 -0.24
CA ARG A 65 3.23 -15.65 1.02
C ARG A 65 2.11 -14.66 1.33
N LEU A 66 1.58 -13.96 0.34
CA LEU A 66 0.43 -13.07 0.53
C LEU A 66 -0.82 -13.86 0.92
N LEU A 67 -1.07 -14.98 0.24
CA LEU A 67 -2.23 -15.84 0.49
C LEU A 67 -2.15 -16.57 1.84
N SER A 68 -0.96 -16.97 2.29
CA SER A 68 -0.78 -17.60 3.61
C SER A 68 -0.92 -16.61 4.77
N ASN A 69 -0.72 -15.31 4.50
CA ASN A 69 -0.77 -14.24 5.50
C ASN A 69 -2.09 -13.44 5.45
N THR A 70 -3.15 -13.99 4.87
CA THR A 70 -4.46 -13.28 4.80
C THR A 70 -5.04 -12.94 6.18
N GLN A 71 -4.57 -13.60 7.25
CA GLN A 71 -4.91 -13.25 8.65
C GLN A 71 -4.29 -11.92 9.11
N ILE A 72 -3.16 -11.47 8.54
CA ILE A 72 -2.54 -10.16 8.82
C ILE A 72 -3.44 -9.01 8.29
N GLY A 73 -4.45 -9.33 7.48
CA GLY A 73 -5.27 -8.37 6.72
C GLY A 73 -6.76 -8.34 7.06
N ASN A 74 -7.19 -8.72 8.27
CA ASN A 74 -8.63 -8.70 8.63
C ASN A 74 -9.29 -7.31 8.56
N ASN A 75 -8.52 -6.23 8.36
CA ASN A 75 -9.01 -4.87 8.21
C ASN A 75 -9.02 -4.45 6.73
N LEU A 76 -10.00 -4.99 5.98
CA LEU A 76 -10.32 -4.46 4.66
C LEU A 76 -10.90 -3.06 4.80
N VAL A 77 -10.38 -2.13 4.01
CA VAL A 77 -10.77 -0.72 4.00
C VAL A 77 -10.75 -0.20 2.57
N LEU A 78 -11.36 0.95 2.32
CA LEU A 78 -11.11 1.70 1.10
C LEU A 78 -9.65 2.19 1.12
N CYS A 79 -8.79 1.63 0.28
CA CYS A 79 -7.40 2.03 0.13
C CYS A 79 -7.24 2.91 -1.11
N HIS A 80 -6.31 3.84 -1.08
CA HIS A 80 -5.92 4.64 -2.23
C HIS A 80 -5.05 3.84 -3.19
N ASN A 81 -4.17 3.00 -2.63
CA ASN A 81 -3.22 2.12 -3.32
C ASN A 81 -2.07 2.83 -4.07
N ASP A 82 -1.99 4.17 -4.06
CA ASP A 82 -0.94 4.93 -4.76
C ASP A 82 -0.73 6.36 -4.21
N LEU A 83 -0.29 6.50 -2.95
CA LEU A 83 -0.37 7.80 -2.24
C LEU A 83 0.77 8.80 -2.51
N VAL A 84 1.96 8.39 -2.93
CA VAL A 84 3.16 9.22 -2.68
C VAL A 84 3.28 10.45 -3.56
N ARG A 85 2.82 10.38 -4.81
CA ARG A 85 2.78 11.55 -5.71
C ARG A 85 1.41 12.22 -5.73
N ASN A 86 0.46 11.64 -4.99
CA ASN A 86 -0.96 11.96 -5.04
C ASN A 86 -1.44 12.63 -3.75
N VAL A 87 -0.52 13.38 -3.12
CA VAL A 87 -0.77 14.12 -1.89
C VAL A 87 -0.47 15.60 -2.12
N ILE A 88 -1.48 16.44 -1.89
CA ILE A 88 -1.35 17.90 -1.92
C ILE A 88 -1.37 18.42 -0.48
N TYR A 89 -0.34 19.18 -0.12
CA TYR A 89 -0.31 19.97 1.11
C TYR A 89 -0.60 21.44 0.80
N ASP A 90 -1.61 21.99 1.45
CA ASP A 90 -1.90 23.43 1.41
C ASP A 90 -1.33 24.10 2.67
N GLU A 91 -0.27 24.90 2.49
CA GLU A 91 0.39 25.64 3.56
C GLU A 91 -0.52 26.66 4.25
N LYS A 92 -1.49 27.24 3.53
CA LYS A 92 -2.37 28.27 4.09
C LYS A 92 -3.40 27.70 5.05
N THR A 93 -3.91 26.50 4.74
CA THR A 93 -4.91 25.81 5.55
C THR A 93 -4.29 24.75 6.46
N GLU A 94 -2.98 24.52 6.36
CA GLU A 94 -2.26 23.40 6.99
C GLU A 94 -2.98 22.06 6.78
N ASN A 95 -3.54 21.85 5.59
CA ASN A 95 -4.35 20.69 5.29
C ASN A 95 -3.72 19.83 4.21
N LEU A 96 -4.03 18.54 4.26
CA LEU A 96 -3.55 17.54 3.32
C LEU A 96 -4.74 16.90 2.62
N SER A 97 -4.65 16.78 1.30
CA SER A 97 -5.67 16.15 0.46
C SER A 97 -5.04 15.08 -0.44
N PHE A 98 -5.75 13.98 -0.63
CA PHE A 98 -5.40 12.98 -1.63
C PHE A 98 -6.07 13.32 -2.96
N ILE A 99 -5.39 13.00 -4.05
CA ILE A 99 -5.87 13.18 -5.44
C ILE A 99 -5.65 11.88 -6.22
N ASP A 100 -6.11 11.80 -7.47
CA ASP A 100 -5.79 10.68 -8.37
C ASP A 100 -6.14 9.28 -7.81
N PHE A 101 -7.44 9.01 -7.73
CA PHE A 101 -8.00 7.80 -7.12
C PHE A 101 -8.12 6.62 -8.11
N GLU A 102 -7.33 6.57 -9.19
CA GLU A 102 -7.50 5.57 -10.25
C GLU A 102 -7.31 4.11 -9.78
N TYR A 103 -6.44 3.89 -8.79
CA TYR A 103 -6.24 2.58 -8.16
C TYR A 103 -7.04 2.39 -6.88
N THR A 104 -7.93 3.33 -6.54
CA THR A 104 -8.68 3.25 -5.29
C THR A 104 -9.64 2.08 -5.29
N HIS A 105 -9.48 1.19 -4.31
CA HIS A 105 -10.31 0.00 -4.18
C HIS A 105 -10.25 -0.53 -2.75
N ILE A 106 -11.24 -1.35 -2.38
CA ILE A 106 -11.18 -2.17 -1.18
C ILE A 106 -9.92 -3.03 -1.19
N ASN A 107 -9.08 -2.86 -0.19
CA ASN A 107 -7.83 -3.58 -0.03
C ASN A 107 -7.42 -3.64 1.45
N TYR A 108 -6.27 -4.24 1.73
CA TYR A 108 -5.71 -4.34 3.07
C TYR A 108 -5.14 -3.00 3.52
N ALA A 109 -5.55 -2.49 4.69
CA ALA A 109 -5.03 -1.24 5.22
C ALA A 109 -3.49 -1.21 5.32
N PHE A 110 -2.87 -2.33 5.70
CA PHE A 110 -1.42 -2.43 5.80
C PHE A 110 -0.71 -2.45 4.45
N PHE A 111 -1.38 -2.83 3.36
CA PHE A 111 -0.81 -2.70 2.03
C PHE A 111 -0.62 -1.22 1.69
N ASP A 112 -1.64 -0.38 1.91
CA ASP A 112 -1.58 1.04 1.58
C ASP A 112 -0.56 1.80 2.46
N ILE A 113 -0.47 1.41 3.74
CA ILE A 113 0.56 1.94 4.67
C ILE A 113 1.96 1.51 4.24
N ALA A 114 2.17 0.24 3.89
CA ALA A 114 3.47 -0.24 3.44
C ALA A 114 3.89 0.41 2.13
N ASN A 115 2.95 0.58 1.18
CA ASN A 115 3.17 1.28 -0.08
C ASN A 115 3.65 2.72 0.16
N LEU A 116 2.98 3.45 1.06
CA LEU A 116 3.41 4.78 1.50
C LEU A 116 4.84 4.78 2.06
N PHE A 117 5.21 3.81 2.91
CA PHE A 117 6.54 3.74 3.52
C PHE A 117 7.66 3.39 2.53
N VAL A 118 7.42 2.46 1.61
CA VAL A 118 8.41 2.07 0.59
C VAL A 118 8.70 3.23 -0.35
N GLN A 119 7.67 3.95 -0.76
CA GLN A 119 7.81 5.03 -1.74
C GLN A 119 8.43 6.32 -1.18
N TYR A 120 8.57 6.49 0.15
CA TYR A 120 9.48 7.50 0.71
C TYR A 120 10.93 7.30 0.21
N ALA A 121 11.28 6.10 -0.24
CA ALA A 121 12.60 5.75 -0.73
C ALA A 121 12.77 5.80 -2.26
N ASP A 122 11.73 6.19 -3.00
CA ASP A 122 11.70 6.24 -4.48
C ASP A 122 12.03 7.62 -5.07
N THR A 123 12.55 8.54 -4.24
CA THR A 123 13.15 9.80 -4.72
C THR A 123 14.67 9.62 -4.78
N ASP A 124 15.21 9.44 -5.98
CA ASP A 124 16.63 9.36 -6.33
C ASP A 124 17.45 8.21 -5.73
N ASN A 125 17.28 6.98 -6.25
CA ASN A 125 18.22 5.83 -6.19
C ASN A 125 18.87 5.44 -4.83
N GLU A 126 18.46 6.02 -3.70
CA GLU A 126 18.93 5.71 -2.36
C GLU A 126 17.83 5.01 -1.54
N TYR A 127 17.29 3.92 -2.08
CA TYR A 127 16.22 3.08 -1.51
C TYR A 127 16.38 2.73 -0.02
N ILE A 128 17.60 2.76 0.52
CA ILE A 128 17.90 2.38 1.90
C ILE A 128 17.94 3.58 2.87
N ARG A 129 18.18 4.80 2.39
CA ARG A 129 18.44 5.95 3.28
C ARG A 129 17.17 6.68 3.73
N ILE A 130 16.07 6.57 2.99
CA ILE A 130 14.84 7.34 3.22
C ILE A 130 13.69 6.46 3.74
N TYR A 131 13.85 5.13 3.74
CA TYR A 131 12.86 4.23 4.35
C TYR A 131 12.72 4.53 5.85
N PRO A 132 11.51 4.74 6.39
CA PRO A 132 11.32 5.08 7.78
C PRO A 132 11.92 4.01 8.71
N THR A 133 12.71 4.42 9.70
CA THR A 133 13.21 3.54 10.76
C THR A 133 12.05 2.92 11.54
N ARG A 134 12.28 1.80 12.25
CA ARG A 134 11.24 1.20 13.12
C ARG A 134 10.64 2.19 14.12
N GLY A 135 11.44 3.10 14.66
CA GLY A 135 10.95 4.14 15.58
C GLY A 135 10.01 5.13 14.89
N GLN A 136 10.33 5.54 13.66
CA GLN A 136 9.46 6.42 12.85
C GLN A 136 8.18 5.71 12.44
N GLN A 137 8.26 4.45 11.98
CA GLN A 137 7.10 3.63 11.65
C GLN A 137 6.18 3.48 12.86
N LYS A 138 6.71 3.12 14.02
CA LYS A 138 5.92 2.98 15.26
C LYS A 138 5.22 4.28 15.62
N LYS A 139 5.93 5.42 15.58
CA LYS A 139 5.34 6.73 15.87
C LYS A 139 4.22 7.10 14.89
N TRP A 140 4.41 6.80 13.60
CA TRP A 140 3.40 7.02 12.56
C TRP A 140 2.16 6.14 12.80
N LEU A 141 2.39 4.84 13.03
CA LEU A 141 1.34 3.85 13.30
C LEU A 141 0.55 4.19 14.56
N THR A 142 1.20 4.66 15.63
CA THR A 142 0.51 5.12 16.84
C THR A 142 -0.52 6.20 16.52
N THR A 143 -0.13 7.25 15.78
CA THR A 143 -1.10 8.29 15.36
C THR A 143 -2.21 7.71 14.49
N TYR A 144 -1.87 6.85 13.53
CA TYR A 144 -2.86 6.25 12.64
C TYR A 144 -3.90 5.43 13.42
N PHE A 145 -3.47 4.55 14.32
CA PHE A 145 -4.38 3.70 15.10
C PHE A 145 -5.19 4.48 16.14
N GLU A 146 -4.62 5.53 16.74
CA GLU A 146 -5.34 6.47 17.61
C GLU A 146 -6.53 7.09 16.87
N VAL A 147 -6.30 7.56 15.64
CA VAL A 147 -7.37 8.14 14.81
C VAL A 147 -8.38 7.10 14.35
N ARG A 148 -7.94 5.87 14.04
CA ARG A 148 -8.84 4.74 13.72
C ARG A 148 -9.67 4.28 14.93
N GLY A 149 -9.36 4.70 16.15
CA GLY A 149 -9.98 4.20 17.37
C GLY A 149 -9.62 2.74 17.68
N LEU A 150 -8.46 2.26 17.19
CA LEU A 150 -8.01 0.86 17.29
C LEU A 150 -6.88 0.66 18.30
N ASN A 151 -6.84 1.48 19.35
CA ASN A 151 -5.73 1.55 20.30
C ASN A 151 -5.43 0.23 21.03
N GLU A 152 -6.39 -0.68 21.14
CA GLU A 152 -6.23 -1.98 21.79
C GLU A 152 -5.43 -3.00 20.96
N VAL A 153 -5.25 -2.77 19.65
CA VAL A 153 -4.51 -3.69 18.74
C VAL A 153 -2.99 -3.59 18.93
N ILE A 154 -2.47 -2.47 19.46
CA ILE A 154 -1.02 -2.25 19.61
C ILE A 154 -0.43 -2.99 20.83
N ILE A 155 -1.26 -3.47 21.76
CA ILE A 155 -0.79 -3.97 23.06
C ILE A 155 -0.39 -5.45 23.02
N ASN A 156 -0.79 -6.21 21.99
CA ASN A 156 -0.72 -7.68 22.03
C ASN A 156 0.00 -8.39 20.86
N GLU A 157 0.68 -7.66 19.95
CA GLU A 157 1.57 -8.23 18.92
C GLU A 157 2.94 -7.55 18.91
#